data_AF-A0A498FZA5-F1
#
_entry.id   AF-A0A498FZA5-F1
#
_cell.length_a   1.000
_cell.length_b   1.000
_cell.length_c   1.000
_cell.angle_alpha   90.00
_cell.angle_beta   90.00
_cell.angle_gamma   90.00
#
_symmetry.space_group_name_H-M   'P 1'
#
loop_
_entity.id
_entity.type
_entity.pdbx_description
1 polymer ?
#
loop_
_entity_poly.entity_id
_entity_poly.type
_entity_poly.pdbx_seq_one_letter_code
_entity_poly.pdbx_strand_id
1 'polypeptide(L)'
;MADGDDRQATFGSDGSLETETTPDATGENDFGEEKEPNETDGGYSRYVVSSLLQKAVRRSDEEVAAWAAWELARSGYAWNLWDRLNLYIVEDLRT
;
A
#
# COMPACT_ATOMS: atom_id res chain seq x y z
N MET A 1 12.03 -9.69 22.73
CA MET A 1 11.46 -8.62 21.89
C MET A 1 10.64 -9.35 20.84
N ALA A 2 9.31 -9.35 20.97
CA ALA A 2 8.44 -9.93 19.96
C ALA A 2 8.22 -8.84 18.89
N ASP A 3 8.82 -9.05 17.73
CA ASP A 3 8.74 -8.17 16.56
C ASP A 3 7.57 -8.63 15.69
N GLY A 4 6.35 -8.48 16.20
CA GLY A 4 5.16 -8.94 15.51
C GLY A 4 3.94 -8.16 15.96
N ASP A 5 3.22 -7.65 14.96
CA ASP A 5 1.81 -7.23 15.02
C ASP A 5 1.51 -5.72 15.02
N ASP A 6 2.21 -4.94 14.18
CA ASP A 6 1.76 -3.62 13.71
C ASP A 6 1.55 -3.63 12.17
N ARG A 7 0.88 -4.66 11.62
CA ARG A 7 0.68 -4.78 10.17
C ARG A 7 -0.81 -4.83 9.80
N GLN A 8 -1.17 -4.09 8.75
CA GLN A 8 -2.54 -3.86 8.31
C GLN A 8 -3.22 -5.18 7.92
N ALA A 9 -4.39 -5.46 8.52
CA ALA A 9 -5.22 -6.60 8.16
C ALA A 9 -5.72 -6.48 6.71
N THR A 10 -5.69 -7.59 5.98
CA THR A 10 -6.20 -7.71 4.61
C THR A 10 -7.33 -8.73 4.55
N PHE A 11 -8.12 -8.71 3.48
CA PHE A 11 -9.12 -9.76 3.23
C PHE A 11 -8.52 -10.83 2.33
N GLY A 12 -8.65 -12.09 2.75
CA GLY A 12 -8.28 -13.24 1.95
C GLY A 12 -9.19 -13.42 0.73
N SER A 13 -8.77 -14.30 -0.17
CA SER A 13 -9.53 -14.64 -1.39
C SER A 13 -10.93 -15.22 -1.13
N ASP A 14 -11.16 -15.74 0.08
CA ASP A 14 -12.44 -16.25 0.57
C ASP A 14 -13.25 -15.22 1.38
N GLY A 15 -12.75 -13.98 1.48
CA GLY A 15 -13.36 -12.90 2.25
C GLY A 15 -13.12 -12.99 3.76
N SER A 16 -12.31 -13.94 4.22
CA SER A 16 -11.90 -14.00 5.62
C SER A 16 -10.91 -12.88 5.96
N LEU A 17 -10.89 -12.48 7.25
CA LEU A 17 -9.94 -11.49 7.75
C LEU A 17 -8.58 -12.17 7.95
N GLU A 18 -7.66 -11.92 7.02
CA GLU A 18 -6.28 -12.36 7.06
C GLU A 18 -5.46 -11.32 7.84
N THR A 19 -5.14 -11.67 9.08
CA THR A 19 -4.35 -10.82 9.99
C THR A 19 -2.90 -11.30 10.13
N GLU A 20 -2.62 -12.56 9.77
CA GLU A 20 -1.31 -13.18 9.98
C GLU A 20 -0.38 -13.11 8.77
N THR A 21 -0.91 -12.96 7.54
CA THR A 21 -0.11 -12.99 6.31
C THR A 21 -0.33 -11.72 5.48
N THR A 22 0.70 -10.90 5.36
CA THR A 22 0.71 -9.81 4.37
C THR A 22 0.77 -10.38 2.94
N PRO A 23 0.06 -9.78 1.98
CA PRO A 23 0.19 -10.16 0.57
C PRO A 23 1.64 -10.03 0.12
N ASP A 24 2.11 -10.99 -0.67
CA ASP A 24 3.43 -10.92 -1.31
C ASP A 24 3.36 -10.01 -2.54
N ALA A 25 4.44 -9.28 -2.83
CA ALA A 25 4.51 -8.38 -3.99
C ALA A 25 4.77 -9.13 -5.32
N THR A 26 4.26 -10.35 -5.44
CA THR A 26 4.45 -11.28 -6.56
C THR A 26 3.10 -11.84 -7.00
N GLY A 27 3.02 -12.44 -8.18
CA GLY A 27 1.80 -13.05 -8.70
C GLY A 27 1.31 -12.35 -9.96
N GLU A 28 0.01 -12.48 -10.24
CA GLU A 28 -0.64 -11.84 -11.39
C GLU A 28 -1.24 -10.48 -10.99
N ASN A 29 -1.27 -9.54 -11.92
CA ASN A 29 -1.99 -8.28 -11.79
C ASN A 29 -3.49 -8.49 -12.10
N ASP A 30 -4.30 -7.44 -11.95
CA ASP A 30 -5.75 -7.47 -12.17
C ASP A 30 -6.12 -7.76 -13.65
N PHE A 31 -5.14 -7.76 -14.56
CA PHE A 31 -5.28 -8.11 -15.97
C PHE A 31 -4.90 -9.56 -16.28
N GLY A 32 -4.48 -10.34 -15.27
CA GLY A 32 -4.03 -11.72 -15.42
C GLY A 32 -2.63 -11.84 -16.02
N GLU A 33 -1.83 -10.78 -15.96
CA GLU A 33 -0.43 -10.77 -16.42
C GLU A 33 0.50 -10.92 -15.21
N GLU A 34 1.65 -11.56 -15.38
CA GLU A 34 2.65 -11.69 -14.31
C GLU A 34 3.18 -10.30 -13.92
N LYS A 35 3.15 -9.98 -12.62
CA LYS A 35 3.59 -8.68 -12.10
C LYS A 35 5.08 -8.49 -12.32
N GLU A 36 5.44 -7.33 -12.87
CA GLU A 36 6.81 -6.84 -12.85
C GLU A 36 7.27 -6.53 -11.41
N PRO A 37 8.59 -6.55 -11.10
CA PRO A 37 9.11 -6.45 -9.72
C PRO A 37 8.74 -5.20 -8.89
N ASN A 38 8.15 -4.18 -9.52
CA ASN A 38 7.71 -2.96 -8.84
C ASN A 38 6.29 -2.57 -9.28
N GLU A 39 5.54 -3.50 -9.85
CA GLU A 39 4.18 -3.31 -10.30
C GLU A 39 3.18 -3.65 -9.18
N THR A 40 2.12 -2.86 -9.12
CA THR A 40 0.95 -3.04 -8.26
C THR A 40 -0.06 -3.94 -8.94
N ASP A 41 -1.00 -4.51 -8.20
CA ASP A 41 -2.04 -5.35 -8.80
C ASP A 41 -2.85 -4.58 -9.86
N GLY A 42 -3.03 -3.26 -9.71
CA GLY A 42 -3.67 -2.41 -10.73
C GLY A 42 -2.82 -2.10 -11.96
N GLY A 43 -1.62 -2.68 -12.10
CA GLY A 43 -0.72 -2.46 -13.25
C GLY A 43 0.08 -1.14 -13.19
N TYR A 44 0.13 -0.48 -12.03
CA TYR A 44 0.90 0.75 -11.85
C TYR A 44 2.26 0.47 -11.20
N SER A 45 3.26 1.31 -11.49
CA SER A 45 4.50 1.30 -10.70
C SER A 45 4.24 1.75 -9.25
N ARG A 46 4.74 1.00 -8.27
CA ARG A 46 4.68 1.34 -6.84
C ARG A 46 5.24 2.73 -6.53
N TYR A 47 6.26 3.17 -7.29
CA TYR A 47 6.87 4.49 -7.11
C TYR A 47 5.90 5.62 -7.51
N VAL A 48 5.09 5.39 -8.54
CA VAL A 48 4.07 6.32 -9.00
C VAL A 48 2.94 6.40 -7.97
N VAL A 49 2.44 5.26 -7.50
CA VAL A 49 1.37 5.20 -6.48
C VAL A 49 1.84 5.82 -5.16
N SER A 50 3.07 5.56 -4.73
CA SER A 50 3.66 6.20 -3.54
C SER A 50 3.81 7.72 -3.71
N SER A 51 4.20 8.21 -4.88
CA SER A 51 4.24 9.66 -5.14
C SER A 51 2.85 10.28 -5.16
N LEU A 52 1.85 9.57 -5.70
CA LEU A 52 0.46 9.99 -5.68
C LEU A 52 -0.05 10.14 -4.25
N LEU A 53 0.22 9.15 -3.38
CA LEU A 53 -0.15 9.18 -1.97
C LEU A 53 0.38 10.45 -1.27
N GLN A 54 1.68 10.75 -1.39
CA GLN A 54 2.25 11.97 -0.82
C GLN A 54 1.51 13.23 -1.29
N LYS A 55 1.28 13.31 -2.60
CA LYS A 55 0.65 14.47 -3.24
C LYS A 55 -0.81 14.63 -2.83
N ALA A 56 -1.54 13.53 -2.61
CA ALA A 56 -2.92 13.53 -2.15
C ALA A 56 -3.02 13.98 -0.68
N VAL A 57 -2.18 13.42 0.20
CA VAL A 57 -2.08 13.82 1.61
C VAL A 57 -1.79 15.33 1.73
N ARG A 58 -0.82 15.85 0.98
CA ARG A 58 -0.48 17.29 0.97
C ARG A 58 -1.60 18.22 0.51
N ARG A 59 -2.61 17.70 -0.18
CA ARG A 59 -3.76 18.46 -0.70
C ARG A 59 -5.04 18.19 0.07
N SER A 60 -4.98 17.37 1.12
CA SER A 60 -6.16 16.88 1.84
C SER A 60 -7.18 16.20 0.91
N ASP A 61 -6.69 15.49 -0.12
CA ASP A 61 -7.52 14.68 -1.02
C ASP A 61 -7.69 13.28 -0.42
N GLU A 62 -8.69 13.12 0.44
CA GLU A 62 -8.91 11.92 1.23
C GLU A 62 -9.21 10.68 0.36
N GLU A 63 -9.99 10.85 -0.71
CA GLU A 63 -10.39 9.74 -1.58
C GLU A 63 -9.17 9.16 -2.32
N VAL A 64 -8.35 10.03 -2.92
CA VAL A 64 -7.15 9.60 -3.64
C VAL A 64 -6.10 9.05 -2.67
N ALA A 65 -5.98 9.62 -1.48
CA ALA A 65 -5.08 9.11 -0.45
C ALA A 65 -5.50 7.71 0.02
N ALA A 66 -6.80 7.49 0.27
CA ALA A 66 -7.34 6.19 0.67
C ALA A 66 -7.13 5.14 -0.44
N TRP A 67 -7.40 5.50 -1.70
CA TRP A 67 -7.16 4.60 -2.83
C TRP A 67 -5.68 4.22 -2.97
N ALA A 68 -4.76 5.20 -2.92
CA ALA A 68 -3.34 4.93 -3.09
C ALA A 68 -2.77 4.07 -1.93
N ALA A 69 -3.27 4.28 -0.70
CA ALA A 69 -2.90 3.45 0.44
C ALA A 69 -3.42 2.01 0.28
N TRP A 70 -4.70 1.85 -0.10
CA TRP A 70 -5.30 0.54 -0.37
C TRP A 70 -4.56 -0.22 -1.48
N GLU A 71 -4.23 0.46 -2.58
CA GLU A 71 -3.52 -0.12 -3.72
C GLU A 71 -2.13 -0.65 -3.32
N LEU A 72 -1.36 0.14 -2.56
CA LEU A 72 -0.05 -0.30 -2.07
C LEU A 72 -0.16 -1.47 -1.10
N ALA A 73 -1.15 -1.45 -0.19
CA ALA A 73 -1.34 -2.50 0.79
C ALA A 73 -1.72 -3.84 0.15
N ARG A 74 -2.74 -3.85 -0.73
CA ARG A 74 -3.20 -5.07 -1.39
C ARG A 74 -2.13 -5.68 -2.30
N SER A 75 -1.31 -4.84 -2.93
CA SER A 75 -0.28 -5.26 -3.89
C SER A 75 0.99 -5.83 -3.26
N GLY A 76 1.03 -6.01 -1.94
CA GLY A 76 2.19 -6.49 -1.18
C GLY A 76 3.25 -5.43 -0.87
N TYR A 77 2.92 -4.13 -1.02
CA TYR A 77 3.79 -3.00 -0.71
C TYR A 77 3.41 -2.29 0.60
N ALA A 78 2.73 -2.97 1.53
CA ALA A 78 2.38 -2.41 2.83
C ALA A 78 3.61 -1.84 3.58
N TRP A 79 4.76 -2.51 3.50
CA TRP A 79 6.03 -2.01 4.07
C TRP A 79 6.41 -0.63 3.51
N ASN A 80 6.27 -0.45 2.19
CA ASN A 80 6.59 0.81 1.53
C ASN A 80 5.56 1.90 1.87
N LEU A 81 4.29 1.54 2.01
CA LEU A 81 3.24 2.44 2.50
C LEU A 81 3.60 2.99 3.90
N TRP A 82 3.90 2.11 4.85
CA TRP A 82 4.19 2.50 6.24
C TRP A 82 5.44 3.37 6.37
N ASP A 83 6.53 3.02 5.66
CA ASP A 83 7.74 3.85 5.62
C ASP A 83 7.42 5.29 5.17
N ARG A 84 6.50 5.43 4.22
CA ARG A 84 6.14 6.71 3.61
C ARG A 84 5.19 7.53 4.48
N LEU A 85 4.20 6.90 5.11
CA LEU A 85 3.30 7.58 6.04
C LEU A 85 4.04 8.16 7.25
N ASN A 86 5.01 7.42 7.80
CA ASN A 86 5.85 7.92 8.88
C ASN A 86 6.62 9.18 8.51
N LEU A 87 7.10 9.26 7.26
CA LEU A 87 7.77 10.46 6.74
C LEU A 87 6.79 11.64 6.60
N TYR A 88 5.62 11.43 5.99
CA TYR A 88 4.65 12.50 5.71
C TYR A 88 4.12 13.17 6.98
N ILE A 89 3.94 12.42 8.07
CA ILE A 89 3.51 12.99 9.36
C ILE A 89 4.49 14.07 9.84
N VAL A 90 5.79 13.87 9.61
CA VAL A 90 6.83 14.83 10.03
C VAL A 90 6.96 15.98 9.02
N GLU A 91 6.91 15.68 7.72
CA GLU A 91 7.19 16.65 6.65
C GLU A 91 5.98 17.52 6.28
N ASP A 92 4.80 16.93 6.16
CA ASP A 92 3.66 17.56 5.50
C ASP A 92 2.54 17.97 6.48
N LEU A 93 2.50 17.42 7.69
CA LEU A 93 1.46 17.72 8.70
C LEU A 93 1.89 18.67 9.82
N ARG A 94 3.18 19.04 9.91
CA ARG A 94 3.71 19.98 10.92
C ARG A 94 3.43 21.47 10.62
N THR A 95 2.43 21.76 9.80
CA THR A 95 2.13 23.14 9.38
C THR A 95 1.26 23.88 10.38
#